data_AF-A0A4Q4BNA3-F1
#
_entry.id   AF-A0A4Q4BNA3-F1
#
_cell.length_a   1.000
_cell.length_b   1.000
_cell.length_c   1.000
_cell.angle_alpha   90.00
_cell.angle_beta   90.00
_cell.angle_gamma   90.00
#
_symmetry.space_group_name_H-M   'P 1'
#
loop_
_entity.id
_entity.type
_entity.pdbx_description
1 polymer ?
#
loop_
_entity_poly.entity_id
_entity_poly.type
_entity_poly.pdbx_seq_one_letter_code
_entity_poly.pdbx_strand_id
1 'polypeptide(L)' 'MRHRTSYPKTFKAQVVQECLQPRASISSVSIEHGINTNVIFNWMPLYRDQPAGTSLTTFVPINRT' A
#
# COMPACT_ATOMS: atom_id res chain seq x y z
N MET A 1 8.80 -17.38 -22.61
CA MET A 1 9.37 -16.82 -21.37
C MET A 1 8.58 -15.57 -20.99
N ARG A 2 7.89 -15.57 -19.84
CA ARG A 2 7.14 -14.39 -19.38
C ARG A 2 8.13 -13.41 -18.76
N HIS A 3 8.40 -12.30 -19.44
CA HIS A 3 9.34 -11.29 -18.95
C HIS A 3 8.70 -10.62 -17.72
N ARG A 4 9.23 -10.91 -16.53
CA ARG A 4 8.83 -10.18 -15.32
C ARG A 4 9.50 -8.82 -15.40
N THR A 5 8.76 -7.81 -15.81
CA THR A 5 9.18 -6.41 -15.63
C THR A 5 9.47 -6.19 -14.16
N SER A 6 10.72 -5.89 -13.86
CA SER A 6 11.12 -5.46 -12.53
C SER A 6 10.82 -3.97 -12.43
N TYR A 7 9.93 -3.60 -11.52
CA TYR A 7 9.64 -2.20 -11.26
C TYR A 7 10.78 -1.57 -10.44
N PRO A 8 11.24 -0.36 -10.80
CA PRO A 8 12.25 0.35 -10.02
C PRO A 8 11.71 0.69 -8.62
N LYS A 9 12.61 0.75 -7.63
CA LYS A 9 12.24 0.97 -6.22
C LYS A 9 11.55 2.31 -5.99
N THR A 10 11.95 3.35 -6.74
CA THR A 10 11.36 4.69 -6.70
C THR A 10 9.90 4.67 -7.15
N PHE A 11 9.61 3.98 -8.24
CA PHE A 11 8.25 3.84 -8.78
C PHE A 11 7.32 3.10 -7.83
N LYS A 12 7.79 1.99 -7.26
CA LYS A 12 7.03 1.25 -6.24
C LYS A 12 6.69 2.11 -5.02
N ALA A 13 7.64 2.94 -4.56
CA ALA A 13 7.43 3.85 -3.43
C ALA A 13 6.35 4.90 -3.75
N GLN A 14 6.41 5.50 -4.95
CA GLN A 14 5.43 6.48 -5.43
C GLN A 14 4.02 5.88 -5.46
N VAL A 15 3.87 4.70 -6.05
CA VAL A 15 2.57 4.00 -6.14
C VAL A 15 2.01 3.67 -4.76
N VAL A 16 2.85 3.22 -3.83
CA VAL A 16 2.43 2.93 -2.45
C VAL A 16 2.04 4.21 -1.70
N GLN A 17 2.80 5.30 -1.88
CA GLN A 17 2.51 6.60 -1.26
C GLN A 17 1.21 7.21 -1.80
N GLU A 18 0.93 7.08 -3.10
CA GLU A 18 -0.37 7.46 -3.66
C GLU A 18 -1.51 6.63 -3.07
N CYS A 19 -1.34 5.31 -2.93
CA CYS A 19 -2.35 4.45 -2.29
C CYS A 19 -2.55 4.75 -0.79
N LEU A 20 -1.60 5.40 -0.13
CA LEU A 20 -1.71 5.85 1.26
C LEU A 20 -2.50 7.17 1.39
N GLN A 21 -2.77 7.88 0.28
CA GLN A 21 -3.55 9.11 0.33
C GLN A 21 -5.03 8.80 0.60
N PRO A 22 -5.69 9.54 1.52
CA PRO A 22 -7.07 9.28 1.93
C PRO A 22 -8.12 9.47 0.83
N ARG A 23 -7.71 10.01 -0.34
CA ARG A 23 -8.57 10.26 -1.50
C ARG A 23 -8.37 9.27 -2.65
N ALA A 24 -7.31 8.45 -2.60
CA ALA A 24 -6.96 7.54 -3.68
C ALA A 24 -7.28 6.09 -3.28
N SER A 25 -8.11 5.42 -4.08
CA SER A 25 -8.36 4.00 -3.93
C SER A 25 -7.27 3.21 -4.64
N ILE A 26 -6.81 2.09 -4.07
CA ILE A 26 -5.80 1.21 -4.68
C ILE A 26 -6.19 0.80 -6.11
N SER A 27 -7.49 0.59 -6.35
CA SER A 27 -8.03 0.31 -7.69
C SER A 27 -7.86 1.48 -8.65
N SER A 28 -8.09 2.71 -8.21
CA SER A 28 -7.88 3.92 -9.03
C SER A 28 -6.40 4.10 -9.37
N VAL A 29 -5.51 3.97 -8.38
CA VAL A 29 -4.05 4.02 -8.60
C VAL A 29 -3.59 2.90 -9.54
N SER A 30 -4.16 1.69 -9.41
CA SER A 30 -3.86 0.61 -10.34
C SER A 30 -4.31 0.89 -11.78
N ILE A 31 -5.41 1.62 -11.99
CA ILE A 31 -5.88 1.97 -13.34
C ILE A 31 -4.99 3.08 -13.91
N GLU A 32 -4.68 4.09 -13.11
CA GLU A 32 -3.86 5.24 -13.49
C GLU A 32 -2.43 4.83 -13.88
N HIS A 33 -1.83 3.91 -13.13
CA HIS A 33 -0.48 3.40 -13.43
C HIS A 33 -0.49 2.10 -14.26
N GLY A 34 -1.65 1.49 -14.49
CA GLY A 34 -1.79 0.22 -15.22
C GLY A 34 -1.20 -1.02 -14.50
N ILE A 35 -1.20 -1.05 -13.15
CA ILE A 35 -0.32 -1.96 -12.39
C ILE A 35 -0.91 -3.31 -11.95
N ASN A 36 -2.19 -3.61 -11.86
CA ASN A 36 -2.70 -4.76 -11.08
C ASN A 36 -2.52 -4.56 -9.56
N THR A 37 -3.67 -4.45 -8.90
CA THR A 37 -3.81 -4.24 -7.47
C THR A 37 -3.08 -5.27 -6.63
N ASN A 38 -3.00 -6.54 -7.07
CA ASN A 38 -2.31 -7.60 -6.34
C ASN A 38 -0.80 -7.37 -6.24
N VAL A 39 -0.21 -6.70 -7.23
CA VAL A 39 1.20 -6.30 -7.20
C VAL A 39 1.41 -5.21 -6.15
N ILE A 40 0.51 -4.23 -6.10
CA ILE A 40 0.53 -3.13 -5.12
C ILE A 40 0.38 -3.68 -3.69
N PHE A 41 -0.55 -4.62 -3.47
CA PHE A 41 -0.73 -5.25 -2.15
C PHE A 41 0.52 -6.00 -1.68
N ASN A 42 1.28 -6.62 -2.58
CA ASN A 42 2.57 -7.22 -2.25
C ASN A 42 3.66 -6.19 -1.92
N TRP A 43 3.55 -4.96 -2.42
CA TRP A 43 4.48 -3.88 -2.10
C TRP A 43 4.13 -3.20 -0.78
N MET A 44 2.85 -3.08 -0.43
CA MET A 44 2.40 -2.44 0.82
C MET A 44 3.20 -2.84 2.07
N PRO A 45 3.39 -4.13 2.42
CA PRO A 45 4.17 -4.49 3.60
C PRO A 45 5.65 -4.10 3.48
N LEU A 46 6.25 -4.18 2.29
CA LEU A 46 7.65 -3.82 2.07
C LEU A 46 7.95 -2.33 2.26
N TYR A 47 6.95 -1.48 2.03
CA TYR A 47 7.06 -0.02 2.16
C TYR A 47 6.41 0.51 3.45
N ARG A 48 5.56 -0.29 4.11
CA ARG A 48 4.99 0.00 5.43
C ARG A 48 5.94 -0.34 6.58
N ASP A 49 6.89 -1.26 6.37
CA ASP A 49 7.93 -1.60 7.37
C ASP A 49 9.06 -0.56 7.47
N GLN A 50 9.00 0.52 6.68
CA GLN A 50 9.68 1.75 7.06
C GLN A 50 8.91 2.27 8.29
N PRO A 51 9.50 2.36 9.50
CA PRO A 51 8.77 2.67 10.72
C PRO A 51 8.25 4.12 10.69
N ALA A 52 7.14 4.34 9.99
CA ALA A 52 6.26 5.46 10.20
C ALA A 52 5.60 5.16 11.56
N GLY A 53 6.12 5.86 12.57
CA GLY A 53 5.72 5.68 13.95
C GLY A 53 4.20 5.60 14.14
N THR A 54 3.82 4.74 15.07
CA THR A 54 2.71 5.01 15.98
C THR A 54 1.35 5.23 15.31
N SER A 55 0.78 4.18 14.74
CA SER A 55 -0.69 4.03 14.85
C SER A 55 -0.97 3.00 15.93
N LEU A 56 -0.88 3.45 17.19
CA LEU A 56 -1.57 2.79 18.28
C LEU A 56 -3.07 2.90 17.97
N THR A 57 -3.61 1.91 17.26
CA THR A 57 -5.05 1.70 17.20
C THR A 57 -5.46 1.35 18.62
N THR A 58 -5.90 2.36 19.37
CA THR A 58 -6.48 2.20 20.71
C THR A 58 -7.60 1.19 20.61
N PHE A 59 -7.31 -0.04 21.00
CA PHE A 59 -8.29 -1.09 21.21
C PHE A 59 -9.04 -0.69 22.48
N VAL A 60 -10.22 -0.09 22.33
CA VAL A 60 -11.13 0.15 23.47
C VAL A 60 -11.90 -1.15 23.71
N PRO A 61 -11.67 -1.88 24.81
CA PRO A 61 -12.50 -3.02 25.14
C PRO A 61 -13.87 -2.51 25.58
N ILE A 62 -14.91 -2.85 24.81
CA ILE A 62 -16.29 -2.71 25.27
C ILE A 62 -16.55 -3.77 26.35
N ASN A 63 -16.53 -3.35 27.60
CA ASN A 63 -17.06 -4.13 28.71
C ASN A 63 -18.60 -4.13 28.61
N ARG A 64 -19.16 -5.28 28.23
CA ARG A 64 -20.59 -5.54 28.43
C ARG A 64 -20.80 -5.89 29.90
N THR A 65 -21.43 -4.99 30.64
CA THR A 65 -22.10 -5.30 31.90
C THR A 65 -23.39 -6.06 31.66
#